data_AF-A0A397CAB0-F1
#
_entry.id   AF-A0A397CAB0-F1
#
_cell.length_a   1.000
_cell.length_b   1.000
_cell.length_c   1.000
_cell.angle_alpha   90.00
_cell.angle_beta   90.00
_cell.angle_gamma   90.00
#
_symmetry.space_group_name_H-M   'P 1'
#
loop_
_entity.id
_entity.type
_entity.pdbx_description
1 polymer ?
#
loop_
_entity_poly.entity_id
_entity_poly.type
_entity_poly.pdbx_seq_one_letter_code
_entity_poly.pdbx_strand_id
1 'polypeptide(L)'
;MDRYQDQFVLQGVYLLMEKLRAIVMRNLLKKVYLIRDKKNQLKLVDFQAAVDAVDSADLDMDALESLVANLIFMGYVKGYISHKLKILVLSKSNPFPAITDVLQDQSA
;
A
#
# COMPACT_ATOMS: atom_id res chain seq x y z
N MET A 1 -6.71 -15.45 -1.13
CA MET A 1 -5.67 -16.33 -0.53
C MET A 1 -6.22 -17.71 -0.16
N ASP A 2 -7.54 -17.86 -0.22
CA ASP A 2 -8.32 -18.92 0.42
C ASP A 2 -8.08 -20.31 -0.20
N ARG A 3 -7.69 -20.36 -1.47
CA ARG A 3 -7.48 -21.63 -2.20
C ARG A 3 -6.31 -22.48 -1.67
N TYR A 4 -5.31 -21.87 -1.04
CA TYR A 4 -4.09 -22.56 -0.57
C TYR A 4 -3.78 -22.28 0.90
N GLN A 5 -4.76 -21.74 1.65
CA GLN A 5 -4.57 -21.31 3.03
C GLN A 5 -4.06 -22.46 3.92
N ASP A 6 -4.71 -23.62 3.88
CA ASP A 6 -4.34 -24.77 4.71
C ASP A 6 -2.92 -25.28 4.39
N GLN A 7 -2.52 -25.26 3.12
CA GLN A 7 -1.18 -25.65 2.70
C GLN A 7 -0.11 -24.67 3.20
N PHE A 8 -0.38 -23.35 3.13
CA PHE A 8 0.56 -22.34 3.63
C PHE A 8 0.66 -22.31 5.14
N VAL A 9 -0.41 -22.66 5.86
CA VAL A 9 -0.38 -22.82 7.32
C VAL A 9 0.45 -24.06 7.69
N LEU A 10 0.22 -25.20 7.03
CA LEU A 10 1.00 -26.42 7.24
C LEU A 10 2.49 -26.24 6.94
N GLN A 11 2.82 -25.42 5.94
CA GLN A 11 4.20 -25.09 5.58
C GLN A 11 4.83 -23.97 6.44
N GLY A 12 4.06 -23.35 7.34
CA GLY A 12 4.54 -22.25 8.20
C GLY A 12 4.81 -20.93 7.48
N VAL A 13 4.41 -20.78 6.20
CA VAL A 13 4.67 -19.59 5.37
C VAL A 13 3.52 -18.59 5.35
N TYR A 14 2.36 -18.93 5.93
CA TYR A 14 1.17 -18.08 5.92
C TYR A 14 1.45 -16.66 6.46
N LEU A 15 2.16 -16.55 7.59
CA LEU A 15 2.54 -15.26 8.19
C LEU A 15 3.43 -14.41 7.28
N LEU A 16 4.30 -15.05 6.49
CA LEU A 16 5.14 -14.34 5.52
C LEU A 16 4.29 -13.74 4.39
N MET A 17 3.29 -14.50 3.92
CA MET A 17 2.39 -14.04 2.87
C MET A 17 1.57 -12.81 3.30
N GLU A 18 1.11 -12.76 4.55
CA GLU A 18 0.45 -11.56 5.10
C GLU A 18 1.37 -10.34 5.08
N LYS A 19 2.65 -10.50 5.41
CA LYS A 19 3.64 -9.41 5.32
C LYS A 19 3.86 -8.93 3.88
N LEU A 20 3.78 -9.83 2.90
CA LEU A 20 3.90 -9.46 1.47
C LEU A 20 2.73 -8.59 0.99
N ARG A 21 1.55 -8.71 1.59
CA ARG A 21 0.36 -7.93 1.19
C ARG A 21 0.63 -6.42 1.21
N ALA A 22 1.29 -5.93 2.26
CA ALA A 22 1.67 -4.52 2.37
C ALA A 22 2.59 -4.07 1.23
N ILE A 23 3.55 -4.91 0.85
CA ILE A 23 4.50 -4.64 -0.23
C ILE A 23 3.78 -4.57 -1.58
N VAL A 24 2.85 -5.49 -1.84
CA VAL A 24 2.04 -5.50 -3.07
C VAL A 24 1.22 -4.22 -3.17
N MET A 25 0.56 -3.82 -2.07
CA MET A 25 -0.23 -2.58 -2.03
C MET A 25 0.61 -1.32 -2.25
N ARG A 26 1.80 -1.24 -1.63
CA ARG A 26 2.77 -0.17 -1.91
C ARG A 26 3.15 -0.14 -3.38
N ASN A 27 3.38 -1.29 -4.01
CA ASN A 27 3.76 -1.37 -5.42
C ASN A 27 2.62 -0.98 -6.35
N LEU A 28 1.38 -1.35 -6.03
CA LEU A 28 0.19 -0.90 -6.74
C LEU A 28 0.08 0.63 -6.68
N LEU A 29 0.18 1.21 -5.49
CA LEU A 29 0.15 2.65 -5.29
C LEU A 29 1.27 3.38 -6.08
N LYS A 30 2.48 2.82 -6.08
CA LYS A 30 3.60 3.33 -6.90
C LYS A 30 3.28 3.32 -8.39
N LYS A 31 2.63 2.27 -8.91
CA LYS A 31 2.20 2.21 -10.32
C LYS A 31 1.17 3.29 -10.63
N VAL A 32 0.16 3.48 -9.77
CA VAL A 32 -0.84 4.54 -9.95
C VAL A 32 -0.18 5.92 -9.97
N TYR A 33 0.77 6.18 -9.07
CA TYR A 33 1.56 7.41 -9.07
C TYR A 33 2.34 7.64 -10.39
N LEU A 34 2.92 6.57 -10.96
CA LEU A 34 3.64 6.66 -12.24
C LEU A 34 2.70 6.95 -13.41
N ILE A 35 1.52 6.32 -13.43
CA ILE A 35 0.51 6.53 -14.49
C ILE A 35 -0.05 7.96 -14.44
N ARG A 36 -0.18 8.54 -13.23
CA ARG A 36 -0.66 9.92 -13.02
C ARG A 36 0.42 10.99 -13.17
N ASP A 37 1.46 10.70 -13.95
CA ASP A 37 2.55 11.63 -14.29
C ASP A 37 3.31 12.16 -13.07
N LYS A 38 3.50 11.31 -12.06
CA LYS A 38 4.30 11.62 -10.86
C LYS A 38 3.82 12.85 -10.07
N LYS A 39 2.53 13.21 -10.20
CA LYS A 39 1.94 14.30 -9.41
C LYS A 39 2.04 14.01 -7.92
N ASN A 40 2.52 14.99 -7.17
CA ASN A 40 2.67 14.87 -5.72
C ASN A 40 1.33 14.76 -4.98
N GLN A 41 0.21 15.04 -5.65
CA GLN A 41 -1.13 14.90 -5.09
C GLN A 41 -1.85 13.82 -5.88
N LEU A 42 -2.17 12.72 -5.21
CA LEU A 42 -2.89 11.60 -5.78
C LEU A 42 -4.30 11.56 -5.17
N LYS A 43 -5.34 11.51 -6.00
CA LYS A 43 -6.70 11.33 -5.49
C LYS A 43 -6.85 9.90 -5.01
N LEU A 44 -7.40 9.71 -3.82
CA LEU A 44 -7.61 8.36 -3.27
C LEU A 44 -8.57 7.54 -4.14
N VAL A 45 -9.50 8.18 -4.84
CA VAL A 45 -10.39 7.54 -5.83
C VAL A 45 -9.61 6.86 -6.95
N ASP A 46 -8.48 7.41 -7.39
CA ASP A 46 -7.65 6.79 -8.43
C ASP A 46 -6.97 5.52 -7.91
N PHE A 47 -6.66 5.48 -6.61
CA PHE A 47 -6.11 4.30 -5.97
C PHE A 47 -7.19 3.26 -5.67
N GLN A 48 -8.39 3.68 -5.26
CA GLN A 48 -9.56 2.82 -5.10
C GLN A 48 -9.84 2.05 -6.39
N ALA A 49 -9.97 2.75 -7.52
CA ALA A 49 -10.22 2.12 -8.81
C ALA A 49 -9.13 1.11 -9.21
N ALA A 50 -7.88 1.33 -8.78
CA ALA A 50 -6.79 0.40 -9.02
C ALA A 50 -6.85 -0.83 -8.10
N VAL A 51 -7.33 -0.67 -6.86
CA VAL A 51 -7.58 -1.78 -5.94
C VAL A 51 -8.73 -2.62 -6.43
N ASP A 52 -9.87 -2.00 -6.77
CA ASP A 52 -11.07 -2.69 -7.30
C ASP A 52 -10.77 -3.49 -8.58
N ALA A 53 -9.80 -3.03 -9.39
CA ALA A 53 -9.37 -3.72 -10.59
C ALA A 53 -8.49 -4.96 -10.33
N VAL A 54 -7.83 -5.03 -9.17
CA VAL A 54 -6.91 -6.12 -8.80
C VAL A 54 -7.59 -7.11 -7.86
N ASP A 55 -8.42 -6.60 -6.96
CA ASP A 55 -9.12 -7.36 -5.94
C ASP A 55 -10.57 -6.88 -5.93
N SER A 56 -11.51 -7.79 -6.13
CA SER A 56 -12.94 -7.50 -6.03
C SER A 56 -13.40 -7.38 -4.57
N ALA A 57 -12.51 -6.95 -3.70
CA ALA A 57 -12.82 -6.65 -2.32
C ALA A 57 -13.58 -5.32 -2.33
N ASP A 58 -14.79 -5.32 -1.78
CA ASP A 58 -15.59 -4.12 -1.53
C ASP A 58 -14.91 -3.25 -0.47
N LEU A 59 -13.72 -2.72 -0.80
CA LEU A 59 -12.93 -1.91 0.08
C LEU A 59 -13.54 -0.50 0.09
N ASP A 60 -14.14 -0.10 1.20
CA ASP A 60 -14.64 1.26 1.31
C ASP A 60 -13.50 2.29 1.42
N MET A 61 -13.84 3.57 1.25
CA MET A 61 -12.86 4.65 1.27
C MET A 61 -12.14 4.80 2.61
N ASP A 62 -12.78 4.44 3.72
CA ASP A 62 -12.19 4.57 5.06
C ASP A 62 -11.17 3.44 5.31
N ALA A 63 -11.46 2.23 4.84
CA ALA A 63 -10.54 1.11 4.80
C ALA A 63 -9.35 1.39 3.86
N LEU A 64 -9.58 2.02 2.71
CA LEU A 64 -8.52 2.48 1.83
C LEU A 64 -7.61 3.49 2.52
N GLU A 65 -8.19 4.48 3.21
CA GLU A 65 -7.42 5.46 3.99
C GLU A 65 -6.61 4.80 5.09
N SER A 66 -7.20 3.85 5.82
CA SER A 66 -6.51 3.07 6.84
C SER A 66 -5.35 2.25 6.26
N LEU A 67 -5.55 1.62 5.10
CA LEU A 67 -4.50 0.90 4.39
C LEU A 67 -3.34 1.83 4.00
N VAL A 68 -3.63 2.99 3.42
CA VAL A 68 -2.60 3.97 3.06
C VAL A 68 -1.90 4.53 4.30
N ALA A 69 -2.64 4.80 5.38
CA ALA A 69 -2.06 5.23 6.66
C ALA A 69 -1.09 4.18 7.21
N ASN A 70 -1.44 2.89 7.13
CA ASN A 70 -0.54 1.80 7.51
C ASN A 70 0.73 1.76 6.65
N LEU A 71 0.63 2.00 5.33
CA LEU A 71 1.80 2.08 4.45
C LEU A 71 2.71 3.28 4.79
N ILE A 72 2.12 4.40 5.21
CA ILE A 72 2.88 5.58 5.68
C ILE A 72 3.55 5.28 7.02
N PHE A 73 2.80 4.73 7.97
CA PHE A 73 3.31 4.36 9.29
C PHE A 73 4.48 3.39 9.22
N MET A 74 4.38 2.37 8.36
CA MET A 74 5.45 1.41 8.13
C MET A 74 6.65 1.99 7.37
N GLY A 75 6.60 3.24 6.87
CA GLY A 75 7.70 3.88 6.12
C GLY A 75 7.79 3.47 4.65
N TYR A 76 6.87 2.63 4.17
CA TYR A 76 6.80 2.20 2.77
C TYR A 76 6.40 3.32 1.80
N VAL A 77 5.71 4.34 2.31
CA VAL A 77 5.26 5.53 1.58
C VAL A 77 5.60 6.77 2.40
N LYS A 78 6.23 7.78 1.77
CA LYS A 78 6.49 9.07 2.40
C LYS A 78 5.47 10.10 1.93
N GLY A 79 4.59 10.51 2.83
CA GLY A 79 3.51 11.45 2.53
C GLY A 79 2.52 11.59 3.69
N TYR A 80 1.42 12.29 3.43
CA TYR A 80 0.30 12.41 4.36
C TYR A 80 -1.03 12.40 3.61
N ILE A 81 -2.10 11.98 4.30
CA ILE A 81 -3.45 11.98 3.77
C ILE A 81 -4.13 13.30 4.15
N SER A 82 -4.73 13.99 3.19
CA SER A 82 -5.64 15.10 3.44
C SER A 82 -7.08 14.59 3.40
N HIS A 83 -7.63 14.23 4.56
CA HIS A 83 -8.98 13.67 4.68
C HIS A 83 -10.06 14.60 4.11
N LYS A 84 -9.91 15.92 4.27
CA LYS A 84 -10.86 16.93 3.74
C LYS A 84 -10.94 16.91 2.21
N LEU A 85 -9.82 16.69 1.54
CA LEU A 85 -9.71 16.71 0.08
C LEU A 85 -9.72 15.31 -0.53
N LYS A 86 -9.69 14.25 0.30
CA LYS A 86 -9.54 12.85 -0.11
C LYS A 86 -8.37 12.64 -1.08
N ILE A 87 -7.24 13.28 -0.77
CA ILE A 87 -5.98 13.17 -1.53
C ILE A 87 -4.85 12.66 -0.64
N LEU A 88 -3.97 11.85 -1.23
CA LEU A 88 -2.67 11.51 -0.70
C LEU A 88 -1.65 12.51 -1.24
N VAL A 89 -0.98 13.22 -0.34
CA VAL A 89 0.11 14.14 -0.67
C VAL A 89 1.44 13.42 -0.42
N LEU A 90 2.15 13.13 -1.50
CA LEU A 90 3.43 12.43 -1.50
C LEU A 90 4.61 13.39 -1.35
N SER A 91 5.70 12.90 -0.76
CA SER A 91 6.96 13.62 -0.66
C SER A 91 7.53 13.93 -2.05
N LYS A 92 8.06 15.15 -2.22
CA LYS A 92 8.76 15.58 -3.44
C LYS A 92 10.05 14.79 -3.67
N SER A 93 10.69 14.36 -2.58
CA SER A 93 11.93 13.58 -2.61
C SER A 93 11.62 12.14 -2.17
N ASN A 94 11.87 11.19 -3.07
CA ASN A 94 11.74 9.76 -2.84
C ASN A 94 10.43 9.33 -2.11
N PRO A 95 9.26 9.49 -2.74
CA PRO A 95 7.96 9.16 -2.12
C PRO A 95 7.77 7.66 -1.82
N PHE A 96 8.56 6.79 -2.46
CA PHE A 96 8.50 5.34 -2.29
C PHE A 96 9.91 4.78 -2.04
N PRO A 97 10.39 4.76 -0.79
CA PRO A 97 11.71 4.21 -0.40
C PRO A 97 11.90 2.75 -0.83
N ALA A 98 13.15 2.29 -0.96
CA ALA A 98 13.39 0.88 -1.25
C ALA A 98 12.93 0.00 -0.08
N ILE A 99 12.40 -1.18 -0.39
CA ILE A 99 11.84 -2.10 0.62
C ILE A 99 12.93 -2.55 1.60
N THR A 100 14.17 -2.70 1.11
CA THR A 100 15.36 -3.04 1.89
C THR A 100 15.64 -2.03 2.99
N ASP A 101 15.48 -0.74 2.70
CA ASP A 101 15.82 0.35 3.61
C ASP A 101 14.80 0.41 4.76
N VAL A 102 13.55 0.06 4.49
CA VAL A 102 12.46 0.06 5.47
C VAL A 102 12.55 -1.11 6.45
N LEU A 103 13.00 -2.28 5.98
CA LEU A 103 13.11 -3.48 6.82
C LEU A 103 14.26 -3.41 7.84
N GLN A 104 15.30 -2.62 7.56
CA GLN A 104 16.43 -2.43 8.47
C GLN A 104 16.05 -1.56 9.69
N ASP A 105 15.15 -0.60 9.51
CA ASP A 105 14.75 0.37 10.55
C ASP A 105 13.81 -0.24 11.63
N GLN A 106 13.15 -1.36 11.32
CA GLN A 106 12.28 -2.07 12.29
C GLN A 106 13.03 -3.05 13.20
N SER A 107 14.35 -3.16 13.07
CA SER A 107 15.20 -4.08 13.84
C SER A 107 16.05 -3.37 14.91
N ALA A 108 15.80 -2.08 15.14
CA ALA A 108 16.50 -1.23 16.12
C ALA A 108 15.62 -0.93 17.33
#